data_AF-A0A8T1DNG3-F1
#
_entry.id   AF-A0A8T1DNG3-F1
#
_cell.length_a   1.000
_cell.length_b   1.000
_cell.length_c   1.000
_cell.angle_alpha   90.00
_cell.angle_beta   90.00
_cell.angle_gamma   90.00
#
_symmetry.space_group_name_H-M   'P 1'
#
loop_
_entity.id
_entity.type
_entity.pdbx_description
1 polymer ?
#
loop_
_entity_poly.entity_id
_entity_poly.type
_entity_poly.pdbx_seq_one_letter_code
_entity_poly.pdbx_strand_id
1 'polypeptide(L)'
;MIPTSKSQDEPVQGVFVYESLGFFAEDSKVPQWMQNFLTDVFSFVTAHYFVWSFPFLALFYFLHQHELDYVSVAMIALYLPSFFSGAQKTGKGNEWEAVRMSNLWGLMSKFLRIKIIREQELDPKKKFIFGFHPHGILVLSRIAGFGRNFVDVFPGITTRFGNVLRSIRP
;
A
#
# COMPACT_ATOMS: atom_id res chain seq x y z
N MET A 1 -21.56 23.65 31.65
CA MET A 1 -22.23 22.82 30.63
C MET A 1 -21.31 22.73 29.43
N ILE A 2 -20.73 21.55 29.21
CA ILE A 2 -19.83 21.28 28.08
C ILE A 2 -20.70 20.75 26.94
N PRO A 3 -20.66 21.32 25.72
CA PRO A 3 -21.46 20.82 24.63
C PRO A 3 -20.88 19.47 24.16
N THR A 4 -21.72 18.45 24.23
CA THR A 4 -21.48 17.09 23.74
C THR A 4 -21.20 17.10 22.24
N SER A 5 -20.13 16.39 21.84
CA SER A 5 -19.72 16.18 20.46
C SER A 5 -20.87 15.64 19.61
N LYS A 6 -21.24 16.36 18.54
CA LYS A 6 -22.14 15.85 17.50
C LYS A 6 -21.51 14.60 16.87
N SER A 7 -22.22 13.48 16.97
CA SER A 7 -21.99 12.27 16.19
C SER A 7 -22.11 12.61 14.70
N GLN A 8 -20.99 12.55 13.98
CA GLN A 8 -20.91 12.75 12.53
C GLN A 8 -21.34 11.48 11.79
N ASP A 9 -22.64 11.16 11.84
CA ASP A 9 -23.24 10.07 11.05
C ASP A 9 -24.49 10.58 10.31
N GLU A 10 -24.42 11.76 9.71
CA GLU A 10 -25.37 12.17 8.67
C GLU A 10 -24.71 12.07 7.29
N PRO A 11 -25.30 11.33 6.33
CA PRO A 11 -24.77 11.26 4.97
C PRO A 11 -24.99 12.61 4.30
N VAL A 12 -23.90 13.35 4.09
CA VAL A 12 -23.89 14.54 3.23
C VAL A 12 -24.30 14.10 1.83
N GLN A 13 -25.50 14.50 1.38
CA GLN A 13 -26.02 14.19 0.06
C GLN A 13 -25.02 14.60 -1.02
N GLY A 14 -24.48 13.62 -1.76
CA GLY A 14 -23.59 13.84 -2.91
C GLY A 14 -22.15 13.36 -2.75
N VAL A 15 -21.74 12.84 -1.59
CA VAL A 15 -20.37 12.37 -1.37
C VAL A 15 -20.28 10.85 -1.54
N PHE A 16 -19.38 10.37 -2.42
CA PHE A 16 -19.17 8.93 -2.61
C PHE A 16 -18.24 8.40 -1.53
N VAL A 17 -18.74 7.48 -0.72
CA VAL A 17 -17.98 6.84 0.35
C VAL A 17 -17.62 5.42 -0.09
N TYR A 18 -16.33 5.14 -0.16
CA TYR A 18 -15.79 3.83 -0.47
C TYR A 18 -15.19 3.20 0.77
N GLU A 19 -15.76 2.06 1.16
CA GLU A 19 -15.15 1.20 2.16
C GLU A 19 -14.21 0.23 1.45
N SER A 20 -12.97 0.18 1.93
CA SER A 20 -11.94 -0.66 1.31
C SER A 20 -12.33 -2.14 1.33
N LEU A 21 -12.06 -2.83 0.21
CA LEU A 21 -12.30 -4.26 0.10
C LEU A 21 -11.43 -5.04 1.10
N GLY A 22 -12.10 -5.84 1.93
CA GLY A 22 -11.43 -6.82 2.79
C GLY A 22 -10.81 -7.96 1.97
N PHE A 23 -9.81 -8.63 2.55
CA PHE A 23 -9.24 -9.83 1.93
C PHE A 23 -10.22 -11.01 1.94
N PHE A 24 -11.00 -11.14 3.01
CA PHE A 24 -12.07 -12.12 3.12
C PHE A 24 -13.37 -11.50 2.60
N ALA A 25 -14.08 -12.20 1.73
CA ALA A 25 -15.41 -11.81 1.30
C ALA A 25 -16.42 -11.91 2.46
N GLU A 26 -17.52 -11.17 2.36
CA GLU A 26 -18.57 -11.16 3.40
C GLU A 26 -19.22 -12.54 3.59
N ASP A 27 -19.24 -13.36 2.53
CA ASP A 27 -19.75 -14.74 2.53
C ASP A 27 -18.66 -15.78 2.85
N SER A 28 -17.49 -15.34 3.33
CA SER A 28 -16.37 -16.24 3.61
C SER A 28 -16.74 -17.27 4.69
N LYS A 29 -16.51 -18.55 4.38
CA LYS A 29 -16.66 -19.66 5.31
C LYS A 29 -15.56 -19.73 6.37
N VAL A 30 -14.56 -18.85 6.31
CA VAL A 30 -13.43 -18.84 7.25
C VAL A 30 -13.90 -18.29 8.60
N PRO A 31 -13.64 -19.01 9.71
CA PRO A 31 -14.02 -18.54 11.04
C PRO A 31 -13.45 -17.15 11.38
N GLN A 32 -14.24 -16.31 12.04
CA GLN A 32 -13.87 -14.92 12.35
C GLN A 32 -12.55 -14.82 13.14
N TRP A 33 -12.31 -15.73 14.08
CA TRP A 33 -11.06 -15.75 14.86
C TRP A 33 -9.83 -15.96 13.97
N MET A 34 -9.95 -16.81 12.94
CA MET A 34 -8.87 -17.09 11.99
C MET A 34 -8.65 -15.89 11.07
N GLN A 35 -9.72 -15.24 10.62
CA GLN A 35 -9.59 -14.01 9.82
C GLN A 35 -8.87 -12.91 10.59
N ASN A 36 -9.23 -12.72 11.86
CA ASN A 36 -8.60 -11.74 12.74
C ASN A 36 -7.13 -12.11 12.98
N PHE A 37 -6.85 -13.37 13.32
CA PHE A 37 -5.49 -13.85 13.51
C PHE A 37 -4.60 -13.64 12.27
N LEU A 38 -5.08 -14.00 11.08
CA LEU A 38 -4.34 -13.80 9.83
C LEU A 38 -4.12 -12.31 9.53
N THR A 39 -5.13 -11.48 9.81
CA THR A 39 -5.03 -10.02 9.68
C THR A 39 -3.98 -9.45 10.63
N ASP A 40 -3.98 -9.91 11.89
CA ASP A 40 -3.06 -9.45 12.93
C ASP A 40 -1.63 -9.88 12.63
N VAL A 41 -1.40 -11.14 12.24
CA VAL A 41 -0.08 -11.64 11.85
C VAL A 41 0.45 -10.88 10.64
N PHE A 42 -0.36 -10.75 9.58
CA PHE A 42 0.04 -10.03 8.38
C PHE A 42 0.37 -8.56 8.69
N SER A 43 -0.47 -7.90 9.49
CA SER A 43 -0.28 -6.50 9.86
C SER A 43 0.93 -6.32 10.76
N PHE A 44 1.15 -7.21 11.73
CA PHE A 44 2.31 -7.20 12.60
C PHE A 44 3.61 -7.33 11.79
N VAL A 45 3.70 -8.35 10.95
CA VAL A 45 4.85 -8.64 10.09
C VAL A 45 5.16 -7.47 9.18
N THR A 46 4.12 -6.88 8.58
CA THR A 46 4.25 -5.79 7.62
C THR A 46 4.59 -4.46 8.30
N ALA A 47 3.99 -4.15 9.46
CA ALA A 47 4.24 -2.93 10.22
C ALA A 47 5.65 -2.89 10.83
N HIS A 48 6.17 -4.05 11.25
CA HIS A 48 7.50 -4.16 11.88
C HIS A 48 8.63 -4.34 10.86
N TYR A 49 8.55 -3.65 9.71
CA TYR A 49 9.56 -3.74 8.64
C TYR A 49 11.00 -3.46 9.11
N PHE A 50 11.18 -2.66 10.18
CA PHE A 50 12.50 -2.42 10.79
C PHE A 50 13.13 -3.69 11.39
N VAL A 51 12.30 -4.60 11.91
CA VAL A 51 12.76 -5.88 12.50
C VAL A 51 13.29 -6.82 11.42
N TRP A 52 12.91 -6.62 10.15
CA TRP A 52 13.40 -7.44 9.05
C TRP A 52 14.90 -7.27 8.77
N SER A 53 15.53 -6.20 9.26
CA SER A 53 16.99 -6.07 9.21
C SER A 53 17.70 -7.24 9.88
N PHE A 54 17.18 -7.76 11.00
CA PHE A 54 17.78 -8.89 11.73
C PHE A 54 17.83 -10.20 10.94
N PRO A 55 16.73 -10.72 10.35
CA PRO A 55 16.80 -11.93 9.51
C PRO A 55 17.65 -11.73 8.26
N PHE A 56 17.69 -10.53 7.65
CA PHE A 56 18.61 -10.26 6.55
C PHE A 56 20.08 -10.33 6.98
N LEU A 57 20.43 -9.74 8.12
CA LEU A 57 21.78 -9.83 8.68
C LEU A 57 22.15 -11.27 9.05
N ALA A 58 21.20 -12.02 9.64
CA ALA A 58 21.39 -13.43 9.96
C ALA A 58 21.59 -14.28 8.69
N LEU A 59 20.87 -13.99 7.61
CA LEU A 59 21.05 -14.64 6.31
C LEU A 59 22.46 -14.36 5.74
N PHE A 60 22.92 -13.10 5.74
CA PHE A 60 24.27 -12.78 5.28
C PHE A 60 25.34 -13.44 6.15
N TYR A 61 25.15 -13.47 7.47
CA TYR A 61 26.04 -14.18 8.38
C TYR A 61 26.07 -15.69 8.08
N PHE A 62 24.92 -16.31 7.85
CA PHE A 62 24.81 -17.72 7.46
C PHE A 62 25.52 -18.01 6.13
N LEU A 63 25.31 -17.18 5.11
CA LEU A 63 26.02 -17.31 3.82
C LEU A 63 27.54 -17.22 4.00
N HIS A 64 28.00 -16.31 4.86
CA HIS A 64 29.42 -16.16 5.17
C HIS A 64 29.99 -17.41 5.89
N GLN A 65 29.27 -17.98 6.86
CA GLN A 65 29.69 -19.22 7.54
C GLN A 65 29.84 -20.42 6.58
N HIS A 66 29.13 -20.40 5.45
CA HIS A 66 29.18 -21.44 4.42
C HIS A 66 30.10 -21.09 3.24
N GLU A 67 30.95 -20.06 3.36
CA GLU A 67 31.86 -19.59 2.29
C GLU A 67 31.13 -19.17 0.99
N LEU A 68 29.85 -18.80 1.08
CA LEU A 68 29.00 -18.37 -0.03
C LEU A 68 29.00 -16.85 -0.22
N ASP A 69 30.09 -16.17 0.14
CA ASP A 69 30.21 -14.70 0.09
C ASP A 69 29.98 -14.15 -1.32
N TYR A 70 30.35 -14.90 -2.35
CA TYR A 70 30.11 -14.52 -3.74
C TYR A 70 28.61 -14.38 -4.07
N VAL A 71 27.73 -15.12 -3.40
CA VAL A 71 26.27 -15.00 -3.56
C VAL A 71 25.79 -13.66 -3.01
N SER A 72 26.28 -13.29 -1.82
CA SER A 72 25.98 -11.99 -1.19
C SER A 72 26.44 -10.83 -2.08
N VAL A 73 27.66 -10.90 -2.61
CA VAL A 73 28.20 -9.89 -3.53
C VAL A 73 27.40 -9.85 -4.83
N ALA A 74 27.06 -10.99 -5.41
CA ALA A 74 26.25 -11.07 -6.63
C ALA A 74 24.87 -10.44 -6.43
N MET A 75 24.21 -10.67 -5.30
CA MET A 75 22.91 -10.05 -4.99
C MET A 75 23.01 -8.52 -4.94
N ILE A 76 24.05 -7.98 -4.28
CA ILE A 76 24.27 -6.53 -4.21
C ILE A 76 24.57 -5.97 -5.61
N ALA A 77 25.44 -6.63 -6.38
CA ALA A 77 25.82 -6.22 -7.72
C ALA A 77 24.61 -6.19 -8.68
N LEU A 78 23.71 -7.17 -8.58
CA LEU A 78 22.47 -7.22 -9.37
C LEU A 78 21.47 -6.12 -8.98
N TYR A 79 21.45 -5.71 -7.70
CA TYR A 79 20.55 -4.65 -7.24
C TYR A 79 21.07 -3.24 -7.56
N LEU A 80 22.39 -3.06 -7.59
CA LEU A 80 23.05 -1.75 -7.73
C LEU A 80 22.58 -0.90 -8.94
N PRO A 81 22.33 -1.47 -10.15
CA PRO A 81 21.79 -0.71 -11.27
C PRO A 81 20.44 -0.04 -10.98
N SER A 82 19.60 -0.64 -10.13
CA SER A 82 18.32 -0.05 -9.72
C SER A 82 18.51 1.29 -9.00
N PHE A 83 19.58 1.40 -8.19
CA PHE A 83 19.90 2.62 -7.45
C PHE A 83 20.29 3.79 -8.38
N PHE A 84 20.95 3.47 -9.50
CA PHE A 84 21.39 4.47 -10.49
C PHE A 84 20.40 4.69 -11.64
N SER A 85 19.24 4.03 -11.62
CA SER A 85 18.22 4.13 -12.68
C SER A 85 17.64 5.53 -12.90
N GLY A 86 17.83 6.47 -11.97
CA GLY A 86 17.27 7.81 -12.05
C GLY A 86 15.74 7.87 -11.94
N ALA A 87 15.10 6.76 -11.56
CA ALA A 87 13.65 6.64 -11.40
C ALA A 87 13.04 7.72 -10.49
N GLN A 88 13.81 8.18 -9.48
CA GLN A 88 13.39 9.25 -8.58
C GLN A 88 13.22 10.61 -9.26
N LYS A 89 13.97 10.88 -10.34
CA LYS A 89 13.91 12.16 -11.09
C LYS A 89 12.89 12.13 -12.22
N THR A 90 12.67 10.98 -12.83
CA THR A 90 11.83 10.83 -14.02
C THR A 90 10.38 10.46 -13.70
N GLY A 91 10.11 9.98 -12.47
CA GLY A 91 8.81 9.41 -12.11
C GLY A 91 8.49 8.11 -12.87
N LYS A 92 9.47 7.55 -13.61
CA LYS A 92 9.37 6.28 -14.34
C LYS A 92 10.06 5.18 -13.53
N GLY A 93 9.46 4.85 -12.38
CA GLY A 93 9.90 3.71 -11.57
C GLY A 93 9.36 2.38 -12.09
N ASN A 94 10.01 1.29 -11.69
CA ASN A 94 9.52 -0.07 -11.93
C ASN A 94 8.38 -0.36 -10.95
N GLU A 95 7.15 -0.08 -11.36
CA GLU A 95 5.96 -0.36 -10.57
C GLU A 95 5.56 -1.84 -10.72
N TRP A 96 5.54 -2.57 -9.61
CA TRP A 96 5.12 -3.97 -9.59
C TRP A 96 3.60 -4.01 -9.46
N GLU A 97 2.91 -3.98 -10.59
CA GLU A 97 1.44 -3.88 -10.63
C GLU A 97 0.75 -5.04 -9.91
N ALA A 98 1.26 -6.26 -10.04
CA ALA A 98 0.73 -7.42 -9.33
C ALA A 98 0.79 -7.26 -7.80
N VAL A 99 1.88 -6.70 -7.28
CA VAL A 99 1.99 -6.40 -5.84
C VAL A 99 1.01 -5.28 -5.49
N ARG A 100 0.99 -4.18 -6.24
CA ARG A 100 0.13 -3.01 -6.00
C ARG A 100 -1.37 -3.34 -5.97
N MET A 101 -1.81 -4.24 -6.85
CA MET A 101 -3.21 -4.63 -7.02
C MET A 101 -3.58 -5.91 -6.24
N SER A 102 -2.66 -6.44 -5.43
CA SER A 102 -2.89 -7.67 -4.68
C SER A 102 -4.02 -7.54 -3.67
N ASN A 103 -4.89 -8.55 -3.63
CA ASN A 103 -5.96 -8.64 -2.62
C ASN A 103 -5.42 -8.71 -1.20
N LEU A 104 -4.16 -9.11 -1.02
CA LEU A 104 -3.51 -9.22 0.29
C LEU A 104 -3.53 -7.89 1.07
N TRP A 105 -3.52 -6.77 0.36
CA TRP A 105 -3.66 -5.44 0.98
C TRP A 105 -5.00 -5.24 1.67
N GLY A 106 -6.03 -6.02 1.34
CA GLY A 106 -7.31 -6.02 2.05
C GLY A 106 -7.19 -6.44 3.53
N LEU A 107 -6.18 -7.25 3.91
CA LEU A 107 -5.88 -7.52 5.33
C LEU A 107 -5.40 -6.23 6.02
N MET A 108 -4.52 -5.48 5.36
CA MET A 108 -4.02 -4.20 5.87
C MET A 108 -5.11 -3.12 5.90
N SER A 109 -5.97 -3.07 4.88
CA SER A 109 -7.08 -2.13 4.81
C SER A 109 -8.10 -2.37 5.91
N LYS A 110 -8.36 -3.64 6.27
CA LYS A 110 -9.17 -4.03 7.43
C LYS A 110 -8.51 -3.61 8.75
N PHE A 111 -7.21 -3.85 8.91
CA PHE A 111 -6.45 -3.46 10.11
C PHE A 111 -6.45 -1.94 10.32
N LEU A 112 -6.19 -1.16 9.27
CA LEU A 112 -6.18 0.31 9.29
C LEU A 112 -7.59 0.92 9.23
N ARG A 113 -8.64 0.12 9.02
CA ARG A 113 -10.04 0.54 8.83
C ARG A 113 -10.18 1.67 7.80
N ILE A 114 -9.62 1.46 6.62
CA ILE A 114 -9.57 2.49 5.57
C ILE A 114 -10.97 2.78 5.04
N LYS A 115 -11.35 4.05 5.15
CA LYS A 115 -12.54 4.64 4.53
C LYS A 115 -12.09 5.78 3.62
N ILE A 116 -12.44 5.71 2.35
CA ILE A 116 -12.09 6.73 1.36
C ILE A 116 -13.35 7.52 1.02
N ILE A 117 -13.28 8.83 1.19
CA ILE A 117 -14.36 9.74 0.87
C ILE A 117 -13.97 10.49 -0.40
N ARG A 118 -14.73 10.27 -1.47
CA ARG A 118 -14.56 10.98 -2.75
C ARG A 118 -15.49 12.18 -2.77
N GLU A 119 -14.89 13.35 -2.55
CA GLU A 119 -15.59 14.64 -2.54
C GLU A 119 -15.95 15.14 -3.95
N GLN A 120 -15.14 14.79 -4.96
CA GLN A 120 -15.36 15.23 -6.35
C GLN A 120 -15.00 14.12 -7.34
N GLU A 121 -15.78 14.04 -8.42
CA GLU A 121 -15.44 13.21 -9.57
C GLU A 121 -14.32 13.86 -10.38
N LEU A 122 -13.28 13.08 -10.66
CA LEU A 122 -12.12 13.54 -11.41
C LEU A 122 -12.27 13.16 -12.88
N ASP A 123 -12.09 14.14 -13.76
CA ASP A 123 -12.06 13.89 -15.20
C ASP A 123 -10.80 13.09 -15.58
N PRO A 124 -10.91 11.86 -16.11
CA PRO A 124 -9.76 11.05 -16.50
C PRO A 124 -8.87 11.70 -17.57
N LYS A 125 -9.32 12.78 -18.22
CA LYS A 125 -8.53 13.53 -19.23
C LYS A 125 -7.57 14.53 -18.61
N LYS A 126 -7.73 14.87 -17.33
CA LYS A 126 -6.92 15.88 -16.64
C LYS A 126 -5.81 15.21 -15.80
N LYS A 127 -4.75 15.98 -15.54
CA LYS A 127 -3.66 15.55 -14.67
C LYS A 127 -3.89 16.08 -13.27
N PHE A 128 -3.74 15.22 -12.27
CA PHE A 128 -3.92 15.56 -10.88
C PHE A 128 -2.67 15.19 -10.07
N ILE A 129 -2.34 16.03 -9.10
CA ILE A 129 -1.29 15.78 -8.12
C ILE A 129 -1.99 15.55 -6.79
N PHE A 130 -1.79 14.35 -6.24
CA PHE A 130 -2.30 14.01 -4.92
C PHE A 130 -1.19 14.17 -3.90
N GLY A 131 -1.38 15.12 -2.98
CA GLY A 131 -0.56 15.22 -1.79
C GLY A 131 -0.95 14.12 -0.81
N PHE A 132 0.04 13.41 -0.27
CA PHE A 132 -0.18 12.43 0.79
C PHE A 132 0.61 12.88 2.01
N HIS A 133 -0.09 13.19 3.11
CA HIS A 133 0.53 13.63 4.36
C HIS A 133 0.17 12.67 5.49
N PRO A 134 0.88 11.54 5.64
CA PRO A 134 0.64 10.63 6.74
C PRO A 134 1.54 10.98 7.93
N HIS A 135 0.97 10.91 9.14
CA HIS A 135 1.74 10.95 10.39
C HIS A 135 2.15 9.54 10.90
N GLY A 136 2.11 8.49 10.06
CA GLY A 136 2.39 7.09 10.43
C GLY A 136 3.28 6.33 9.44
N ILE A 137 3.26 4.97 9.47
CA ILE A 137 4.07 4.11 8.59
C ILE A 137 3.81 4.46 7.10
N LEU A 138 4.76 5.20 6.53
CA LEU A 138 4.66 5.94 5.27
C LEU A 138 4.34 5.05 4.05
N VAL A 139 4.93 3.85 4.02
CA VAL A 139 4.83 2.97 2.86
C VAL A 139 3.50 2.22 2.84
N LEU A 140 3.04 1.73 4.00
CA LEU A 140 1.86 0.86 4.06
C LEU A 140 0.56 1.60 3.83
N SER A 141 0.43 2.78 4.45
CA SER A 141 -0.72 3.66 4.25
C SER A 141 -0.81 4.13 2.79
N ARG A 142 0.34 4.36 2.13
CA ARG A 142 0.40 4.71 0.72
C ARG A 142 0.00 3.55 -0.19
N ILE A 143 0.49 2.33 0.05
CA ILE A 143 0.09 1.16 -0.75
C ILE A 143 -1.40 0.86 -0.56
N ALA A 144 -1.89 0.91 0.68
CA ALA A 144 -3.29 0.64 0.97
C ALA A 144 -4.22 1.73 0.41
N GLY A 145 -3.80 3.00 0.36
CA GLY A 145 -4.58 4.09 -0.23
C GLY A 145 -4.50 4.17 -1.76
N PHE A 146 -3.29 4.17 -2.32
CA PHE A 146 -3.02 4.40 -3.76
C PHE A 146 -2.84 3.13 -4.59
N GLY A 147 -2.93 1.96 -3.98
CA GLY A 147 -2.98 0.68 -4.66
C GLY A 147 -4.37 0.40 -5.24
N ARG A 148 -4.90 -0.78 -4.97
CA ARG A 148 -6.21 -1.22 -5.49
C ARG A 148 -7.36 -0.26 -5.15
N ASN A 149 -7.44 0.20 -3.91
CA ASN A 149 -8.51 1.09 -3.45
C ASN A 149 -8.64 2.37 -4.29
N PHE A 150 -7.53 2.95 -4.76
CA PHE A 150 -7.59 4.15 -5.61
C PHE A 150 -8.20 3.86 -6.97
N VAL A 151 -7.86 2.71 -7.57
CA VAL A 151 -8.41 2.30 -8.88
C VAL A 151 -9.91 2.07 -8.77
N ASP A 152 -10.38 1.51 -7.64
CA ASP A 152 -11.80 1.31 -7.39
C ASP A 152 -12.57 2.64 -7.20
N VAL A 153 -11.96 3.64 -6.55
CA VAL A 153 -12.57 4.97 -6.33
C VAL A 153 -12.55 5.86 -7.57
N PHE A 154 -11.48 5.76 -8.37
CA PHE A 154 -11.25 6.57 -9.58
C PHE A 154 -10.95 5.67 -10.79
N PRO A 155 -11.96 4.96 -11.32
CA PRO A 155 -11.76 4.09 -12.47
C PRO A 155 -11.28 4.90 -13.68
N GLY A 156 -10.25 4.38 -14.36
CA GLY A 156 -9.64 5.02 -15.54
C GLY A 156 -8.54 6.05 -15.23
N ILE A 157 -8.26 6.34 -13.95
CA ILE A 157 -7.12 7.18 -13.55
C ILE A 157 -5.99 6.28 -13.06
N THR A 158 -4.84 6.33 -13.73
CA THR A 158 -3.69 5.52 -13.30
C THR A 158 -2.82 6.25 -12.27
N THR A 159 -2.63 5.59 -11.13
CA THR A 159 -1.72 5.96 -10.05
C THR A 159 -0.32 5.45 -10.30
N ARG A 160 0.64 6.37 -10.31
CA ARG A 160 2.07 6.06 -10.24
C ARG A 160 2.59 6.37 -8.85
N PHE A 161 3.56 5.59 -8.36
CA PHE A 161 4.08 5.67 -6.98
C PHE A 161 4.88 6.96 -6.65
N GLY A 162 4.82 7.99 -7.50
CA GLY A 162 5.42 9.30 -7.30
C GLY A 162 4.59 10.40 -7.95
N ASN A 163 3.73 11.04 -7.16
CA ASN A 163 3.21 12.41 -7.29
C ASN A 163 2.53 12.88 -8.60
N VAL A 164 2.39 12.06 -9.63
CA VAL A 164 1.72 12.46 -10.87
C VAL A 164 0.81 11.34 -11.36
N LEU A 165 -0.50 11.60 -11.31
CA LEU A 165 -1.48 10.74 -11.98
C LEU A 165 -1.48 11.10 -13.46
N ARG A 166 -1.24 10.11 -14.31
CA ARG A 166 -1.26 10.29 -15.76
C ARG A 166 -2.40 9.45 -16.33
N SER A 167 -3.27 10.08 -17.11
CA SER A 167 -4.17 9.35 -18.01
C SER A 167 -3.32 8.56 -19.01
N ILE A 168 -3.42 7.23 -19.03
CA ILE A 168 -2.78 6.41 -20.06
C ILE A 168 -3.72 6.36 -21.25
N ARG A 169 -3.23 6.75 -22.42
CA ARG A 169 -3.67 6.16 -23.69
C ARG A 169 -2.45 5.64 -24.46
N PRO A 170 -2.64 4.61 -25.31
CA PRO A 170 -1.61 4.06 -26.20
C PRO A 170 -1.03 5.12 -27.15
#